data_AF-A0A317V4U4-F1
#
_entry.id   AF-A0A317V4U4-F1
#
_cell.length_a   1.000
_cell.length_b   1.000
_cell.length_c   1.000
_cell.angle_alpha   90.00
_cell.angle_beta   90.00
_cell.angle_gamma   90.00
#
_symmetry.space_group_name_H-M   'P 1'
#
loop_
_entity.id
_entity.type
_entity.pdbx_description
1 polymer ?
#
loop_
_entity_poly.entity_id
_entity_poly.type
_entity_poly.pdbx_seq_one_letter_code
_entity_poly.pdbx_strand_id
1 'polypeptide(L)'
;MDLAQSLCVQAPTANARYILQEALRNMTEVAQLEVITEIFTASKAFDEGICELVDAAWTHLCKNNLWSFKYESIERYRKLICYQEIVEPIIKRFRRSDRAKLMSLSTIERSWQRPLEQILPEVLRPQAWSKHMLSVLAQLSTHCSLEHAVALLQDSIDQRPPRSRHTQTLIASDVQRALKKLRGSRGGGGSAETKRNEIVFHSPTPSHTEPDISNSPAADGECRTRSTSNSSNASAPSNTPSEGINRDINLAGLYPATESLECGCLPICLPLVILFGGNTPLMTQGVMVKLYAWARNVSWSSICLLHLRSLASLDLGDIAFLWSQEEIIAHVEKILLHGPTDITGVGVILNKFSSSELALCM
;
A
#
# COMPACT_ATOMS: atom_id res chain seq x y z
N MET A 1 -21.33 -19.55 29.56
CA MET A 1 -20.75 -20.60 28.72
C MET A 1 -21.11 -20.45 27.24
N ASP A 2 -22.22 -19.82 26.82
CA ASP A 2 -22.55 -19.76 25.38
C ASP A 2 -22.41 -18.40 24.69
N LEU A 3 -22.24 -17.27 25.41
CA LEU A 3 -22.23 -15.97 24.74
C LEU A 3 -20.94 -15.71 23.95
N ALA A 4 -19.76 -15.93 24.54
CA ALA A 4 -18.49 -15.75 23.83
C ALA A 4 -18.40 -16.66 22.60
N GLN A 5 -18.87 -17.91 22.72
CA GLN A 5 -18.92 -18.84 21.60
C GLN A 5 -19.92 -18.39 20.52
N SER A 6 -21.11 -17.91 20.91
CA SER A 6 -22.07 -17.31 19.97
C SER A 6 -21.49 -16.10 19.24
N LEU A 7 -20.74 -15.24 19.93
CA LEU A 7 -20.07 -14.09 19.34
C LEU A 7 -18.99 -14.51 18.33
N CYS A 8 -18.19 -15.53 18.65
CA CYS A 8 -17.20 -16.08 17.72
C CYS A 8 -17.85 -16.65 16.46
N VAL A 9 -19.04 -17.24 16.55
CA VAL A 9 -19.77 -17.77 15.39
C VAL A 9 -20.40 -16.65 14.54
N GLN A 10 -20.85 -15.56 15.15
CA GLN A 10 -21.52 -14.46 14.44
C GLN A 10 -20.55 -13.43 13.83
N ALA A 11 -19.37 -13.26 14.43
CA ALA A 11 -18.37 -12.26 14.02
C ALA A 11 -18.00 -12.25 12.52
N PRO A 12 -17.92 -13.39 11.80
CA PRO A 12 -17.57 -13.37 10.38
C PRO A 12 -18.59 -12.69 9.45
N THR A 13 -19.82 -12.47 9.91
CA THR A 13 -20.95 -12.06 9.05
C THR A 13 -21.37 -10.59 9.22
N ALA A 14 -20.88 -9.91 10.24
CA ALA A 14 -21.28 -8.55 10.56
C ALA A 14 -20.18 -7.79 11.31
N ASN A 15 -20.36 -6.48 11.47
CA ASN A 15 -19.39 -5.61 12.16
C ASN A 15 -19.18 -6.08 13.60
N ALA A 16 -18.01 -6.66 13.88
CA ALA A 16 -17.77 -7.34 15.15
C ALA A 16 -17.79 -6.36 16.34
N ARG A 17 -17.44 -5.08 16.12
CA ARG A 17 -17.54 -4.04 17.15
C ARG A 17 -18.98 -3.78 17.57
N TYR A 18 -19.88 -3.67 16.60
CA TYR A 18 -21.30 -3.43 16.88
C TYR A 18 -21.92 -4.63 17.61
N ILE A 19 -21.67 -5.85 17.12
CA ILE A 19 -22.19 -7.07 17.75
C ILE A 19 -21.69 -7.19 19.19
N LEU A 20 -20.39 -6.96 19.41
CA LEU A 20 -19.82 -7.01 20.75
C LEU A 20 -20.46 -5.97 21.68
N GLN A 21 -20.60 -4.73 21.22
CA GLN A 21 -21.20 -3.66 22.02
C GLN A 21 -22.64 -3.98 22.42
N GLU A 22 -23.45 -4.45 21.47
CA GLU A 22 -24.84 -4.79 21.75
C GLU A 22 -24.96 -5.95 22.73
N ALA A 23 -24.11 -6.98 22.57
CA ALA A 23 -24.08 -8.12 23.48
C ALA A 23 -23.66 -7.75 24.91
N LEU A 24 -22.76 -6.77 25.07
CA LEU A 24 -22.25 -6.34 26.37
C LEU A 24 -23.09 -5.25 27.03
N ARG A 25 -23.99 -4.58 26.30
CA ARG A 25 -24.70 -3.36 26.73
C ARG A 25 -25.46 -3.49 28.04
N ASN A 26 -26.07 -4.65 28.29
CA ASN A 26 -26.92 -4.89 29.47
C ASN A 26 -26.20 -5.69 30.56
N MET A 27 -24.88 -5.81 30.47
CA MET A 27 -24.06 -6.57 31.42
C MET A 27 -23.35 -5.64 32.39
N THR A 28 -23.16 -6.11 33.63
CA THR A 28 -22.27 -5.45 34.59
C THR A 28 -20.82 -5.49 34.10
N GLU A 29 -20.00 -4.54 34.50
CA GLU A 29 -18.60 -4.41 34.05
C GLU A 29 -17.78 -5.66 34.37
N VAL A 30 -18.07 -6.28 35.51
CA VAL A 30 -17.47 -7.55 35.93
C VAL A 30 -17.83 -8.69 34.98
N ALA A 31 -19.10 -8.79 34.57
CA ALA A 31 -19.55 -9.78 33.61
C ALA A 31 -19.01 -9.50 32.20
N GLN A 32 -18.93 -8.24 31.79
CA GLN A 32 -18.29 -7.85 30.53
C GLN A 32 -16.82 -8.28 30.49
N LEU A 33 -16.09 -8.06 31.60
CA LEU A 33 -14.69 -8.49 31.73
C LEU A 33 -14.54 -10.00 31.59
N GLU A 34 -15.44 -10.79 32.20
CA GLU A 34 -15.43 -12.25 32.09
C GLU A 34 -15.63 -12.72 30.65
N VAL A 35 -16.65 -12.19 29.96
CA VAL A 35 -16.92 -12.52 28.55
C VAL A 35 -15.73 -12.14 27.65
N ILE A 36 -15.14 -10.97 27.85
CA ILE A 36 -13.95 -10.55 27.09
C ILE A 36 -12.74 -11.43 27.39
N THR A 37 -12.55 -11.83 28.65
CA THR A 37 -11.49 -12.77 29.04
C THR A 37 -11.70 -14.12 28.35
N GLU A 38 -12.94 -14.60 28.27
CA GLU A 38 -13.32 -15.82 27.55
C GLU A 38 -13.00 -15.69 26.04
N ILE A 39 -13.32 -14.57 25.40
CA ILE A 39 -12.97 -14.30 23.99
C ILE A 39 -11.45 -14.39 23.76
N PHE A 40 -10.62 -13.86 24.67
CA PHE A 40 -9.16 -13.92 24.52
C PHE A 40 -8.57 -15.31 24.78
N THR A 41 -9.23 -16.11 25.61
CA THR A 41 -8.75 -17.44 26.02
C THR A 41 -9.35 -18.58 25.19
N ALA A 42 -10.39 -18.30 24.39
CA ALA A 42 -10.98 -19.23 23.42
C ALA A 42 -9.99 -19.55 22.28
N SER A 43 -9.04 -20.45 22.55
CA SER A 43 -7.98 -20.87 21.64
C SER A 43 -8.38 -22.15 20.90
N LYS A 44 -8.91 -22.04 19.67
CA LYS A 44 -8.99 -23.20 18.74
C LYS A 44 -8.70 -22.91 17.27
N ALA A 45 -9.02 -21.73 16.74
CA ALA A 45 -8.53 -21.26 15.44
C ALA A 45 -8.93 -19.80 15.26
N PHE A 46 -8.00 -18.93 14.89
CA PHE A 46 -8.29 -17.52 14.65
C PHE A 46 -8.47 -17.28 13.14
N ASP A 47 -9.72 -17.27 12.68
CA ASP A 47 -10.07 -16.76 11.35
C ASP A 47 -10.06 -15.21 11.32
N GLU A 48 -10.34 -14.61 10.14
CA GLU A 48 -10.31 -13.15 9.98
C GLU A 48 -11.39 -12.43 10.81
N GLY A 49 -12.57 -13.05 10.99
CA GLY A 49 -13.66 -12.47 11.78
C GLY A 49 -13.38 -12.48 13.28
N ILE A 50 -12.79 -13.55 13.79
CA ILE A 50 -12.34 -13.63 15.19
C ILE A 50 -11.21 -12.61 15.44
N CYS A 51 -10.33 -12.38 14.47
CA CYS A 51 -9.28 -11.36 14.60
C CYS A 51 -9.88 -9.95 14.81
N GLU A 52 -10.95 -9.60 14.09
CA GLU A 52 -11.69 -8.34 14.29
C GLU A 52 -12.36 -8.29 15.65
N LEU A 53 -13.01 -9.38 16.07
CA LEU A 53 -13.66 -9.48 17.38
C LEU A 53 -12.65 -9.31 18.53
N VAL A 54 -11.46 -9.90 18.41
CA VAL A 54 -10.38 -9.75 19.42
C VAL A 54 -9.89 -8.31 19.48
N ASP A 55 -9.70 -7.61 18.35
CA ASP A 55 -9.35 -6.18 18.34
C ASP A 55 -10.45 -5.32 18.97
N ALA A 56 -11.72 -5.62 18.64
CA ALA A 56 -12.89 -4.94 19.21
C ALA A 56 -12.95 -5.12 20.74
N ALA A 57 -12.81 -6.36 21.21
CA ALA A 57 -12.83 -6.70 22.63
C ALA A 57 -11.68 -6.02 23.40
N TRP A 58 -10.47 -6.02 22.84
CA TRP A 58 -9.33 -5.34 23.46
C TRP A 58 -9.52 -3.83 23.54
N THR A 59 -10.03 -3.23 22.47
CA THR A 59 -10.34 -1.80 22.43
C THR A 59 -11.43 -1.44 23.45
N HIS A 60 -12.50 -2.25 23.56
CA HIS A 60 -13.57 -2.05 24.54
C HIS A 60 -13.07 -2.18 25.98
N LEU A 61 -12.26 -3.20 26.26
CA LEU A 61 -11.65 -3.40 27.58
C LEU A 61 -10.79 -2.21 28.01
N CYS A 62 -9.97 -1.69 27.10
CA CYS A 62 -9.11 -0.54 27.39
C CYS A 62 -9.92 0.74 27.55
N LYS A 63 -10.89 1.00 26.66
CA LYS A 63 -11.72 2.22 26.68
C LYS A 63 -12.50 2.36 27.98
N ASN A 64 -13.02 1.25 28.50
CA ASN A 64 -13.85 1.25 29.71
C ASN A 64 -13.07 0.85 30.98
N ASN A 65 -11.75 0.67 30.89
CA ASN A 65 -10.90 0.22 31.99
C ASN A 65 -11.42 -1.03 32.73
N LEU A 66 -12.03 -1.98 31.99
CA LEU A 66 -12.74 -3.12 32.61
C LEU A 66 -11.83 -3.99 33.47
N TRP A 67 -10.54 -4.04 33.17
CA TRP A 67 -9.55 -4.77 33.96
C TRP A 67 -9.45 -4.27 35.42
N SER A 68 -9.72 -3.00 35.68
CA SER A 68 -9.56 -2.38 37.00
C SER A 68 -10.53 -2.90 38.06
N PHE A 69 -11.63 -3.54 37.64
CA PHE A 69 -12.63 -4.10 38.55
C PHE A 69 -12.18 -5.39 39.26
N LYS A 70 -11.20 -6.11 38.70
CA LYS A 70 -10.68 -7.37 39.29
C LYS A 70 -9.17 -7.38 39.49
N TYR A 71 -8.44 -6.48 38.84
CA TYR A 71 -6.99 -6.51 38.80
C TYR A 71 -6.41 -5.15 39.17
N GLU A 72 -5.35 -5.17 39.98
CA GLU A 72 -4.64 -3.96 40.45
C GLU A 72 -3.98 -3.18 39.31
N SER A 73 -3.59 -3.86 38.22
CA SER A 73 -2.95 -3.25 37.05
C SER A 73 -3.30 -3.96 35.75
N ILE A 74 -3.21 -3.23 34.64
CA ILE A 74 -3.41 -3.79 33.29
C ILE A 74 -2.32 -4.83 32.96
N GLU A 75 -1.11 -4.69 33.51
CA GLU A 75 -0.02 -5.65 33.34
C GLU A 75 -0.37 -7.00 33.96
N ARG A 76 -1.04 -7.01 35.12
CA ARG A 76 -1.50 -8.25 35.76
C ARG A 76 -2.54 -8.94 34.89
N TYR A 77 -3.49 -8.19 34.33
CA TYR A 77 -4.48 -8.73 33.39
C TYR A 77 -3.84 -9.25 32.09
N ARG A 78 -2.87 -8.50 31.51
CA ARG A 78 -2.13 -8.92 30.31
C ARG A 78 -1.43 -10.26 30.50
N LYS A 79 -0.83 -10.49 31.68
CA LYS A 79 -0.19 -11.77 32.00
C LYS A 79 -1.20 -12.92 32.06
N LEU A 80 -2.39 -12.68 32.63
CA LEU A 80 -3.45 -13.70 32.74
C LEU A 80 -3.88 -14.25 31.38
N ILE A 81 -4.03 -13.36 30.39
CA ILE A 81 -4.51 -13.74 29.04
C ILE A 81 -3.37 -14.06 28.07
N CYS A 82 -2.13 -14.17 28.55
CA CYS A 82 -0.92 -14.34 27.72
C CYS A 82 -0.89 -13.32 26.57
N TYR A 83 -1.06 -12.02 26.89
CA TYR A 83 -1.30 -10.97 25.90
C TYR A 83 -0.17 -10.87 24.87
N GLN A 84 1.09 -10.95 25.29
CA GLN A 84 2.23 -10.79 24.38
C GLN A 84 2.35 -11.94 23.37
N GLU A 85 2.03 -13.16 23.82
CA GLU A 85 2.20 -14.38 23.04
C GLU A 85 0.98 -14.68 22.16
N ILE A 86 -0.23 -14.37 22.63
CA ILE A 86 -1.49 -14.79 21.97
C ILE A 86 -2.23 -13.58 21.39
N VAL A 87 -2.62 -12.63 22.22
CA VAL A 87 -3.58 -11.57 21.83
C VAL A 87 -2.93 -10.49 20.96
N GLU A 88 -1.74 -10.02 21.33
CA GLU A 88 -1.04 -8.95 20.62
C GLU A 88 -0.71 -9.32 19.17
N PRO A 89 -0.19 -10.51 18.84
CA PRO A 89 0.05 -10.91 17.45
C PRO A 89 -1.23 -10.93 16.60
N ILE A 90 -2.35 -11.35 17.17
CA ILE A 90 -3.66 -11.37 16.49
C ILE A 90 -4.09 -9.96 16.15
N ILE A 91 -4.07 -9.05 17.13
CA ILE A 91 -4.43 -7.64 16.96
C ILE A 91 -3.52 -6.98 15.92
N LYS A 92 -2.19 -7.19 16.01
CA LYS A 92 -1.23 -6.63 15.04
C LYS A 92 -1.50 -7.12 13.63
N ARG A 93 -1.77 -8.42 13.45
CA ARG A 93 -2.10 -9.03 12.16
C ARG A 93 -3.39 -8.45 11.59
N PHE A 94 -4.44 -8.35 12.41
CA PHE A 94 -5.71 -7.75 12.03
C PHE A 94 -5.53 -6.31 11.55
N ARG A 95 -4.94 -5.44 12.37
CA ARG A 95 -4.74 -4.02 12.06
C ARG A 95 -3.89 -3.81 10.80
N ARG A 96 -2.89 -4.66 10.57
CA ARG A 96 -2.10 -4.63 9.33
C ARG A 96 -2.96 -4.98 8.11
N SER A 97 -3.80 -6.00 8.22
CA SER A 97 -4.74 -6.39 7.15
C SER A 97 -5.73 -5.26 6.88
N ASP A 98 -6.34 -4.73 7.93
CA ASP A 98 -7.35 -3.68 7.87
C ASP A 98 -6.80 -2.39 7.26
N ARG A 99 -5.61 -1.95 7.69
CA ARG A 99 -4.91 -0.81 7.06
C ARG A 99 -4.70 -1.04 5.56
N ALA A 100 -4.32 -2.24 5.14
CA ALA A 100 -4.13 -2.54 3.72
C ALA A 100 -5.46 -2.52 2.94
N LYS A 101 -6.57 -2.95 3.55
CA LYS A 101 -7.92 -2.81 2.98
C LYS A 101 -8.27 -1.34 2.79
N LEU A 102 -8.12 -0.52 3.83
CA LEU A 102 -8.40 0.93 3.77
C LEU A 102 -7.58 1.64 2.70
N MET A 103 -6.28 1.34 2.58
CA MET A 103 -5.43 1.91 1.52
C MET A 103 -5.91 1.51 0.11
N SER A 104 -6.36 0.28 -0.06
CA SER A 104 -6.92 -0.20 -1.33
C SER A 104 -8.24 0.50 -1.65
N LEU A 105 -9.12 0.65 -0.65
CA LEU A 105 -10.38 1.40 -0.77
C LEU A 105 -10.13 2.84 -1.19
N SER A 106 -9.26 3.57 -0.49
CA SER A 106 -8.93 4.96 -0.86
C SER A 106 -8.35 5.09 -2.26
N THR A 107 -7.62 4.08 -2.75
CA THR A 107 -7.10 4.07 -4.12
C THR A 107 -8.22 3.90 -5.15
N ILE A 108 -9.17 2.99 -4.87
CA ILE A 108 -10.35 2.77 -5.70
C ILE A 108 -11.19 4.05 -5.77
N GLU A 109 -11.51 4.63 -4.61
CA GLU A 109 -12.32 5.84 -4.50
C GLU A 109 -11.68 7.03 -5.21
N ARG A 110 -10.36 7.22 -5.08
CA ARG A 110 -9.64 8.27 -5.80
C ARG A 110 -9.66 8.06 -7.31
N SER A 111 -9.57 6.81 -7.77
CA SER A 111 -9.51 6.51 -9.21
C SER A 111 -10.87 6.67 -9.89
N TRP A 112 -11.95 6.26 -9.22
CA TRP A 112 -13.31 6.27 -9.78
C TRP A 112 -14.20 7.39 -9.23
N GLN A 113 -13.69 8.20 -8.29
CA GLN A 113 -14.37 9.35 -7.68
C GLN A 113 -15.72 9.01 -7.02
N ARG A 114 -15.85 7.77 -6.52
CA ARG A 114 -17.07 7.24 -5.91
C ARG A 114 -16.73 6.24 -4.80
N PRO A 115 -17.56 6.12 -3.75
CA PRO A 115 -17.40 5.10 -2.71
C PRO A 115 -17.66 3.69 -3.28
N LEU A 116 -17.00 2.67 -2.71
CA LEU A 116 -17.06 1.29 -3.22
C LEU A 116 -18.49 0.73 -3.27
N GLU A 117 -19.34 1.14 -2.33
CA GLU A 117 -20.75 0.76 -2.24
C GLU A 117 -21.60 1.32 -3.38
N GLN A 118 -21.10 2.28 -4.16
CA GLN A 118 -21.79 2.87 -5.32
C GLN A 118 -21.16 2.46 -6.66
N ILE A 119 -20.01 1.79 -6.61
CA ILE A 119 -19.23 1.39 -7.78
C ILE A 119 -19.81 0.14 -8.43
N LEU A 120 -20.17 -0.88 -7.63
CA LEU A 120 -20.70 -2.15 -8.13
C LEU A 120 -22.21 -2.27 -7.89
N PRO A 121 -22.98 -2.78 -8.87
CA PRO A 121 -24.34 -3.23 -8.67
C PRO A 121 -24.45 -4.18 -7.48
N GLU A 122 -25.55 -4.09 -6.73
CA GLU A 122 -25.77 -4.88 -5.52
C GLU A 122 -25.66 -6.40 -5.78
N VAL A 123 -26.15 -6.86 -6.93
CA VAL A 123 -26.10 -8.27 -7.37
C VAL A 123 -24.66 -8.80 -7.49
N LEU A 124 -23.71 -7.94 -7.86
CA LEU A 124 -22.30 -8.32 -8.01
C LEU A 124 -21.50 -8.18 -6.72
N ARG A 125 -22.07 -7.55 -5.70
CA ARG A 125 -21.33 -7.21 -4.48
C ARG A 125 -21.06 -8.47 -3.66
N PRO A 126 -19.80 -8.74 -3.28
CA PRO A 126 -19.51 -9.80 -2.33
C PRO A 126 -20.05 -9.42 -0.94
N GLN A 127 -20.43 -10.43 -0.15
CA GLN A 127 -20.86 -10.21 1.24
C GLN A 127 -19.75 -9.59 2.10
N ALA A 128 -18.50 -9.99 1.85
CA ALA A 128 -17.33 -9.48 2.55
C ALA A 128 -16.19 -9.16 1.58
N TRP A 129 -15.49 -8.07 1.86
CA TRP A 129 -14.33 -7.65 1.08
C TRP A 129 -13.02 -8.18 1.68
N SER A 130 -12.41 -9.14 0.99
CA SER A 130 -11.09 -9.65 1.36
C SER A 130 -9.99 -8.65 0.97
N LYS A 131 -8.88 -8.65 1.71
CA LYS A 131 -7.71 -7.81 1.43
C LYS A 131 -7.20 -7.98 0.00
N HIS A 132 -7.12 -9.23 -0.46
CA HIS A 132 -6.62 -9.55 -1.80
C HIS A 132 -7.54 -9.00 -2.90
N MET A 133 -8.85 -9.19 -2.75
CA MET A 133 -9.82 -8.69 -3.73
C MET A 133 -9.75 -7.17 -3.86
N LEU A 134 -9.72 -6.44 -2.74
CA LEU A 134 -9.59 -4.98 -2.75
C LEU A 134 -8.28 -4.54 -3.39
N SER A 135 -7.17 -5.22 -3.10
CA SER A 135 -5.86 -4.89 -3.68
C SER A 135 -5.85 -5.06 -5.20
N VAL A 136 -6.45 -6.14 -5.74
CA VAL A 136 -6.53 -6.34 -7.19
C VAL A 136 -7.53 -5.37 -7.82
N LEU A 137 -8.64 -5.06 -7.15
CA LEU A 137 -9.62 -4.09 -7.64
C LEU A 137 -9.04 -2.68 -7.69
N ALA A 138 -8.22 -2.30 -6.72
CA ALA A 138 -7.47 -1.05 -6.72
C ALA A 138 -6.46 -0.97 -7.89
N GLN A 139 -5.86 -2.09 -8.29
CA GLN A 139 -5.04 -2.10 -9.51
C GLN A 139 -5.90 -1.94 -10.76
N LEU A 140 -7.07 -2.58 -10.82
CA LEU A 140 -7.97 -2.42 -11.96
C LEU A 140 -8.46 -0.96 -12.09
N SER A 141 -8.76 -0.30 -10.97
CA SER A 141 -9.25 1.06 -10.95
C SER A 141 -8.25 2.09 -11.49
N THR A 142 -6.96 1.85 -11.30
CA THR A 142 -5.92 2.76 -11.84
C THR A 142 -5.68 2.59 -13.33
N HIS A 143 -6.21 1.53 -13.96
CA HIS A 143 -5.96 1.22 -15.36
C HIS A 143 -7.13 1.49 -16.31
N CYS A 144 -8.36 1.66 -15.82
CA CYS A 144 -9.54 1.89 -16.67
C CYS A 144 -10.67 2.67 -15.97
N SER A 145 -11.59 3.21 -16.77
CA SER A 145 -12.79 3.89 -16.24
C SER A 145 -13.72 2.90 -15.54
N LEU A 146 -14.59 3.43 -14.68
CA LEU A 146 -15.54 2.64 -13.92
C LEU A 146 -16.45 1.80 -14.82
N GLU A 147 -17.01 2.39 -15.87
CA GLU A 147 -17.95 1.74 -16.79
C GLU A 147 -17.28 0.56 -17.51
N HIS A 148 -16.04 0.77 -17.96
CA HIS A 148 -15.27 -0.29 -18.61
C HIS A 148 -14.88 -1.39 -17.62
N ALA A 149 -14.49 -1.03 -16.40
CA ALA A 149 -14.18 -1.99 -15.34
C ALA A 149 -15.40 -2.87 -15.02
N VAL A 150 -16.59 -2.28 -14.84
CA VAL A 150 -17.83 -3.03 -14.56
C VAL A 150 -18.15 -3.99 -15.70
N ALA A 151 -18.05 -3.56 -16.95
CA ALA A 151 -18.26 -4.43 -18.11
C ALA A 151 -17.29 -5.62 -18.14
N LEU A 152 -15.99 -5.37 -17.87
CA LEU A 152 -14.97 -6.43 -17.80
C LEU A 152 -15.21 -7.41 -16.65
N LEU A 153 -15.67 -6.92 -15.49
CA LEU A 153 -15.99 -7.75 -14.34
C LEU A 153 -17.20 -8.64 -14.62
N GLN A 154 -18.25 -8.10 -15.23
CA GLN A 154 -19.44 -8.87 -15.64
C GLN A 154 -19.06 -9.99 -16.63
N ASP A 155 -18.33 -9.65 -17.69
CA ASP A 155 -17.85 -10.64 -18.67
C ASP A 155 -16.98 -11.74 -18.01
N SER A 156 -16.15 -11.35 -17.05
CA SER A 156 -15.33 -12.30 -16.29
C SER A 156 -16.15 -13.27 -15.43
N ILE A 157 -17.29 -12.82 -14.89
CA ILE A 157 -18.24 -13.64 -14.13
C ILE A 157 -18.98 -14.59 -15.08
N ASP A 158 -19.42 -14.11 -16.24
CA ASP A 158 -20.16 -14.91 -17.24
C ASP A 158 -19.29 -16.03 -17.84
N GLN A 159 -17.98 -15.79 -17.95
CA GLN A 159 -16.98 -16.77 -18.40
C GLN A 159 -16.64 -17.86 -17.37
N ARG A 160 -17.20 -17.82 -16.15
CA ARG A 160 -16.93 -18.87 -15.15
C ARG A 160 -17.41 -20.24 -15.63
N PRO A 161 -16.71 -21.34 -15.24
CA PRO A 161 -17.19 -22.70 -15.48
C PRO A 161 -18.60 -22.90 -14.90
N PRO A 162 -19.49 -23.68 -15.54
CA PRO A 162 -20.88 -23.85 -15.12
C PRO A 162 -21.06 -24.24 -13.65
N ARG A 163 -20.18 -25.12 -13.13
CA ARG A 163 -20.17 -25.57 -11.73
C ARG A 163 -19.89 -24.44 -10.71
N SER A 164 -19.35 -23.31 -11.16
CA SER A 164 -18.97 -22.14 -10.37
C SER A 164 -19.91 -20.94 -10.58
N ARG A 165 -20.92 -21.07 -11.45
CA ARG A 165 -21.88 -19.98 -11.76
C ARG A 165 -22.95 -19.77 -10.68
N HIS A 166 -22.98 -20.60 -9.65
CA HIS A 166 -24.01 -20.51 -8.60
C HIS A 166 -23.90 -19.25 -7.73
N THR A 167 -22.74 -18.58 -7.71
CA THR A 167 -22.57 -17.29 -7.04
C THR A 167 -22.45 -16.18 -8.08
N GLN A 168 -23.46 -15.31 -8.20
CA GLN A 168 -23.36 -14.12 -9.08
C GLN A 168 -22.46 -13.03 -8.49
N THR A 169 -22.06 -13.17 -7.23
CA THR A 169 -21.17 -12.23 -6.54
C THR A 169 -19.75 -12.30 -7.07
N LEU A 170 -19.09 -11.15 -7.14
CA LEU A 170 -17.70 -11.02 -7.54
C LEU A 170 -16.76 -11.78 -6.59
N ILE A 171 -15.76 -12.46 -7.17
CA ILE A 171 -14.66 -13.07 -6.43
C ILE A 171 -13.32 -12.53 -6.95
N ALA A 172 -12.26 -12.62 -6.13
CA ALA A 172 -10.95 -12.06 -6.48
C ALA A 172 -10.39 -12.58 -7.81
N SER A 173 -10.68 -13.84 -8.17
CA SER A 173 -10.22 -14.44 -9.43
C SER A 173 -10.82 -13.77 -10.66
N ASP A 174 -12.05 -13.21 -10.57
CA ASP A 174 -12.67 -12.53 -11.71
C ASP A 174 -12.00 -11.20 -11.96
N VAL A 175 -11.70 -10.45 -10.89
CA VAL A 175 -10.97 -9.18 -10.95
C VAL A 175 -9.58 -9.41 -11.55
N GLN A 176 -8.91 -10.49 -11.16
CA GLN A 176 -7.61 -10.86 -11.75
C GLN A 176 -7.72 -11.17 -13.25
N ARG A 177 -8.76 -11.90 -13.70
CA ARG A 177 -8.97 -12.17 -15.13
C ARG A 177 -9.28 -10.89 -15.92
N ALA A 178 -10.13 -10.01 -15.39
CA ALA A 178 -10.42 -8.71 -15.99
C ALA A 178 -9.14 -7.87 -16.16
N LEU A 179 -8.31 -7.81 -15.11
CA LEU A 179 -7.03 -7.10 -15.13
C LEU A 179 -6.05 -7.70 -16.16
N LYS A 180 -5.98 -9.03 -16.27
CA LYS A 180 -5.15 -9.71 -17.29
C LYS A 180 -5.63 -9.39 -18.71
N LYS A 181 -6.95 -9.41 -18.96
CA LYS A 181 -7.54 -9.07 -20.26
C LYS A 181 -7.19 -7.64 -20.67
N LEU A 182 -7.28 -6.70 -19.72
CA LEU A 182 -6.91 -5.29 -19.93
C LEU A 182 -5.42 -5.12 -20.28
N ARG A 183 -4.53 -5.84 -19.59
CA ARG A 183 -3.08 -5.81 -19.88
C ARG A 183 -2.73 -6.46 -21.21
N GLY A 184 -3.39 -7.56 -21.57
CA GLY A 184 -3.19 -8.26 -22.84
C GLY A 184 -3.58 -7.40 -24.05
N SER A 185 -4.66 -6.61 -23.93
CA SER A 185 -5.11 -5.73 -25.02
C SER A 185 -4.15 -4.58 -25.34
N ARG A 186 -3.28 -4.17 -24.40
CA ARG A 186 -2.31 -3.08 -24.61
C ARG A 186 -0.99 -3.54 -25.21
N GLY A 187 -0.67 -4.84 -25.16
CA GLY A 187 0.60 -5.40 -25.64
C GLY A 187 0.56 -6.04 -27.03
N GLY A 188 -0.61 -6.09 -27.68
CA GLY A 188 -0.84 -6.89 -28.90
C GLY A 188 -0.87 -6.12 -30.22
N GLY A 189 -0.25 -4.94 -30.29
CA GLY A 189 -0.25 -4.08 -31.49
C GLY A 189 0.79 -4.42 -32.56
N GLY A 190 1.35 -5.63 -32.59
CA GLY A 190 2.44 -5.94 -33.53
C GLY A 190 2.85 -7.41 -33.59
N SER A 191 1.96 -8.30 -34.01
CA SER A 191 2.42 -9.47 -34.75
C SER A 191 1.36 -9.92 -35.73
N ALA A 192 1.71 -9.78 -37.00
CA ALA A 192 0.90 -10.06 -38.15
C ALA A 192 0.31 -11.48 -38.12
N GLU A 193 -1.00 -11.49 -38.22
CA GLU A 193 -1.80 -12.37 -39.07
C GLU A 193 -0.96 -13.15 -40.12
N THR A 194 -0.49 -14.35 -39.74
CA THR A 194 -0.07 -15.35 -40.71
C THR A 194 -1.28 -16.23 -41.01
N LYS A 195 -2.00 -15.84 -42.06
CA LYS A 195 -2.87 -16.73 -42.82
C LYS A 195 -2.10 -18.01 -43.17
N ARG A 196 -2.64 -19.16 -42.79
CA ARG A 196 -2.32 -20.44 -43.42
C ARG A 196 -3.62 -21.19 -43.72
N ASN A 197 -4.16 -20.94 -44.91
CA ASN A 197 -4.87 -21.92 -45.74
C ASN A 197 -3.94 -23.15 -45.94
N GLU A 198 -4.35 -24.38 -46.19
CA GLU A 198 -5.58 -25.00 -46.73
C GLU A 198 -5.40 -26.52 -46.62
N ILE A 199 -6.45 -27.33 -46.40
CA ILE A 199 -6.81 -28.50 -47.24
C ILE A 199 -8.34 -28.74 -47.12
N VAL A 200 -9.06 -28.19 -48.09
CA VAL A 200 -10.11 -28.78 -48.96
C VAL A 200 -10.84 -30.06 -48.50
N PHE A 201 -12.18 -29.99 -48.39
CA PHE A 201 -13.10 -30.87 -49.13
C PHE A 201 -14.41 -30.12 -49.48
N HIS A 202 -14.91 -30.36 -50.68
CA HIS A 202 -15.76 -29.49 -51.49
C HIS A 202 -17.26 -29.88 -51.50
N SER A 203 -18.12 -28.84 -51.56
CA SER A 203 -19.30 -28.67 -52.45
C SER A 203 -20.68 -29.25 -52.05
N PRO A 204 -21.81 -28.77 -52.65
CA PRO A 204 -22.20 -27.39 -53.00
C PRO A 204 -23.72 -27.08 -52.87
N THR A 205 -24.16 -25.81 -52.81
CA THR A 205 -25.20 -25.22 -53.71
C THR A 205 -25.43 -23.70 -53.45
N PRO A 206 -25.90 -22.93 -54.46
CA PRO A 206 -25.73 -21.48 -54.56
C PRO A 206 -27.05 -20.67 -54.44
N SER A 207 -26.94 -19.36 -54.19
CA SER A 207 -27.82 -18.38 -54.83
C SER A 207 -27.23 -16.97 -54.75
N HIS A 208 -27.10 -16.38 -55.94
CA HIS A 208 -26.79 -14.99 -56.26
C HIS A 208 -27.72 -13.99 -55.55
N THR A 209 -27.25 -12.75 -55.32
CA THR A 209 -27.75 -11.50 -55.96
C THR A 209 -26.96 -10.30 -55.42
N GLU A 210 -26.11 -9.72 -56.27
CA GLU A 210 -25.72 -8.29 -56.30
C GLU A 210 -26.62 -7.58 -57.35
N PRO A 211 -26.59 -6.25 -57.59
CA PRO A 211 -25.65 -5.20 -57.12
C PRO A 211 -26.33 -3.84 -56.74
N ASP A 212 -25.50 -2.87 -56.33
CA ASP A 212 -25.32 -1.54 -56.98
C ASP A 212 -25.21 -0.29 -56.06
N ILE A 213 -24.00 0.29 -56.08
CA ILE A 213 -23.61 1.65 -56.52
C ILE A 213 -23.81 2.91 -55.64
N SER A 214 -22.73 3.73 -55.67
CA SER A 214 -22.59 5.19 -55.47
C SER A 214 -22.40 5.71 -54.03
N ASN A 215 -21.58 6.72 -53.73
CA ASN A 215 -20.53 7.51 -54.41
C ASN A 215 -19.86 8.41 -53.33
N SER A 216 -18.60 8.80 -53.55
CA SER A 216 -17.71 9.73 -52.78
C SER A 216 -18.26 11.18 -52.60
N PRO A 217 -17.53 12.23 -52.10
CA PRO A 217 -16.12 12.35 -51.68
C PRO A 217 -15.76 13.28 -50.47
N ALA A 218 -14.46 13.23 -50.13
CA ALA A 218 -13.48 14.21 -49.62
C ALA A 218 -13.87 15.62 -49.09
N ALA A 219 -13.16 16.03 -48.03
CA ALA A 219 -12.67 17.41 -47.87
C ALA A 219 -11.37 17.46 -47.02
N ASP A 220 -10.35 18.04 -47.61
CA ASP A 220 -9.05 18.43 -47.05
C ASP A 220 -9.16 19.64 -46.10
N GLY A 221 -8.14 19.84 -45.27
CA GLY A 221 -8.01 21.04 -44.44
C GLY A 221 -6.70 21.14 -43.67
N GLU A 222 -5.57 21.32 -44.36
CA GLU A 222 -4.35 21.88 -43.78
C GLU A 222 -4.49 23.40 -43.60
N CYS A 223 -3.99 23.95 -42.49
CA CYS A 223 -3.52 25.33 -42.46
C CYS A 223 -2.39 25.51 -41.44
N ARG A 224 -1.15 25.62 -41.95
CA ARG A 224 -0.01 26.25 -41.26
C ARG A 224 -0.12 27.76 -41.40
N THR A 225 0.19 28.52 -40.34
CA THR A 225 1.02 29.73 -40.47
C THR A 225 1.74 30.08 -39.16
N ARG A 226 2.92 30.64 -39.38
CA ARG A 226 4.05 30.98 -38.50
C ARG A 226 4.03 32.49 -38.23
N SER A 227 4.49 32.92 -37.04
CA SER A 227 5.12 34.23 -36.72
C SER A 227 5.63 34.14 -35.27
N THR A 228 6.91 34.16 -34.90
CA THR A 228 8.05 35.08 -35.12
C THR A 228 8.02 36.34 -34.26
N SER A 229 8.86 36.39 -33.22
CA SER A 229 9.64 37.55 -32.73
C SER A 229 10.53 37.09 -31.55
N ASN A 230 11.84 36.87 -31.76
CA ASN A 230 12.96 37.81 -31.60
C ASN A 230 13.20 38.32 -30.17
N SER A 231 14.35 37.98 -29.56
CA SER A 231 15.53 38.86 -29.38
C SER A 231 16.53 38.21 -28.41
N SER A 232 17.70 37.77 -28.89
CA SER A 232 19.01 38.45 -28.79
C SER A 232 19.65 38.41 -27.39
N ASN A 233 20.75 37.65 -27.25
CA ASN A 233 22.09 38.25 -27.14
C ASN A 233 23.20 37.18 -27.17
N ALA A 234 24.13 37.39 -28.10
CA ALA A 234 25.42 36.74 -28.18
C ALA A 234 26.36 37.29 -27.09
N SER A 235 27.32 36.50 -26.61
CA SER A 235 28.74 36.66 -26.93
C SER A 235 29.53 35.38 -26.59
N ALA A 236 30.26 34.89 -27.59
CA ALA A 236 31.48 34.07 -27.44
C ALA A 236 32.70 35.05 -27.42
N PRO A 237 34.00 34.64 -27.44
CA PRO A 237 34.57 33.28 -27.51
C PRO A 237 35.84 33.06 -26.64
N SER A 238 36.33 31.81 -26.55
CA SER A 238 37.68 31.40 -27.03
C SER A 238 38.08 29.99 -26.57
N ASN A 239 38.76 29.29 -27.48
CA ASN A 239 39.25 27.90 -27.40
C ASN A 239 40.59 27.86 -26.61
N THR A 240 41.17 26.75 -26.11
CA THR A 240 41.58 25.46 -26.74
C THR A 240 42.25 24.58 -25.63
N PRO A 241 42.80 23.36 -25.87
CA PRO A 241 42.60 22.19 -25.02
C PRO A 241 43.81 21.82 -24.14
N SER A 242 43.59 20.99 -23.11
CA SER A 242 44.65 20.11 -22.62
C SER A 242 44.07 18.88 -21.91
N GLU A 243 44.64 17.73 -22.25
CA GLU A 243 44.34 16.40 -21.73
C GLU A 243 44.69 16.30 -20.24
N GLY A 244 43.82 15.62 -19.48
CA GLY A 244 44.06 15.26 -18.09
C GLY A 244 42.89 14.43 -17.57
N ILE A 245 43.05 13.11 -17.61
CA ILE A 245 42.10 12.16 -17.01
C ILE A 245 42.12 12.37 -15.50
N ASN A 246 41.11 13.05 -14.96
CA ASN A 246 40.78 13.04 -13.53
C ASN A 246 39.28 12.87 -13.37
N ARG A 247 38.87 11.74 -12.79
CA ARG A 247 37.49 11.47 -12.39
C ARG A 247 37.23 12.12 -11.05
N ASP A 248 36.95 13.42 -11.06
CA ASP A 248 36.32 14.08 -9.92
C ASP A 248 34.80 13.87 -10.00
N ILE A 249 34.29 13.00 -9.13
CA ILE A 249 32.85 12.86 -8.91
C ILE A 249 32.40 14.09 -8.13
N ASN A 250 31.73 15.00 -8.83
CA ASN A 250 31.18 16.22 -8.27
C ASN A 250 29.98 15.87 -7.35
N LEU A 251 30.25 15.67 -6.05
CA LEU A 251 29.28 15.23 -5.03
C LEU A 251 28.36 16.36 -4.54
N ALA A 252 28.50 17.59 -5.07
CA ALA A 252 27.68 18.74 -4.71
C ALA A 252 26.30 18.79 -5.41
N GLY A 253 26.00 17.84 -6.29
CA GLY A 253 24.73 17.75 -7.05
C GLY A 253 23.74 16.68 -6.55
N LEU A 254 24.02 15.99 -5.44
CA LEU A 254 23.18 14.86 -4.96
C LEU A 254 22.15 15.23 -3.89
N TYR A 255 22.11 16.49 -3.47
CA TYR A 255 21.03 16.99 -2.61
C TYR A 255 19.94 17.58 -3.49
N PRO A 256 18.82 16.87 -3.75
CA PRO A 256 17.64 17.53 -4.29
C PRO A 256 17.18 18.54 -3.24
N ALA A 257 17.34 19.82 -3.56
CA ALA A 257 16.78 20.92 -2.78
C ALA A 257 15.26 20.68 -2.65
N THR A 258 14.79 20.29 -1.46
CA THR A 258 13.43 20.38 -0.88
C THR A 258 12.16 20.24 -1.74
N GLU A 259 12.21 19.85 -3.01
CA GLU A 259 11.09 19.80 -3.95
C GLU A 259 10.32 18.47 -3.90
N SER A 260 10.67 17.55 -3.00
CA SER A 260 10.11 16.19 -2.95
C SER A 260 8.99 16.01 -1.92
N LEU A 261 8.04 16.95 -1.82
CA LEU A 261 6.87 16.80 -0.93
C LEU A 261 5.77 15.88 -1.49
N GLU A 262 5.94 15.33 -2.69
CA GLU A 262 4.90 14.52 -3.37
C GLU A 262 5.31 13.05 -3.60
N CYS A 263 5.98 12.40 -2.64
CA CYS A 263 6.06 10.93 -2.70
C CYS A 263 4.66 10.33 -2.44
N GLY A 264 4.19 9.42 -3.29
CA GLY A 264 2.96 8.64 -3.03
C GLY A 264 2.98 7.81 -1.73
N CYS A 265 4.14 7.70 -1.09
CA CYS A 265 4.36 7.09 0.21
C CYS A 265 4.13 8.05 1.41
N LEU A 266 3.78 9.33 1.18
CA LEU A 266 3.59 10.35 2.21
C LEU A 266 2.72 9.92 3.40
N PRO A 267 1.56 9.23 3.23
CA PRO A 267 0.73 8.82 4.37
C PRO A 267 1.43 7.82 5.30
N ILE A 268 2.37 7.06 4.74
CA ILE A 268 3.14 6.04 5.45
C ILE A 268 4.42 6.64 6.03
N CYS A 269 5.05 7.56 5.31
CA CYS A 269 6.32 8.17 5.68
C CYS A 269 6.18 9.46 6.52
N LEU A 270 4.97 9.83 6.96
CA LEU A 270 4.73 11.06 7.73
C LEU A 270 5.70 11.25 8.92
N PRO A 271 6.03 10.22 9.73
CA PRO A 271 7.02 10.39 10.80
C PRO A 271 8.40 10.82 10.29
N LEU A 272 8.82 10.30 9.14
CA LEU A 272 10.09 10.66 8.50
C LEU A 272 10.02 12.08 7.95
N VAL A 273 8.93 12.44 7.26
CA VAL A 273 8.73 13.78 6.71
C VAL A 273 8.76 14.85 7.80
N ILE A 274 8.14 14.59 8.96
CA ILE A 274 8.17 15.51 10.10
C ILE A 274 9.58 15.64 10.67
N LEU A 275 10.32 14.53 10.78
CA LEU A 275 11.68 14.52 11.32
C LEU A 275 12.69 15.21 10.39
N PHE A 276 12.56 15.04 9.08
CA PHE A 276 13.46 15.62 8.09
C PHE A 276 13.02 17.01 7.61
N GLY A 277 11.76 17.40 7.85
CA GLY A 277 11.21 18.70 7.45
C GLY A 277 11.42 19.83 8.47
N GLY A 278 11.86 19.52 9.69
CA GLY A 278 12.17 20.52 10.72
C GLY A 278 13.68 20.68 10.95
N ASN A 279 14.09 21.76 11.62
CA ASN A 279 15.44 21.89 12.16
C ASN A 279 15.70 20.66 13.07
N THR A 280 16.53 19.74 12.59
CA THR A 280 16.70 18.40 13.18
C THR A 280 17.07 18.52 14.66
N PRO A 281 16.21 18.08 15.60
CA PRO A 281 16.63 17.91 16.98
C PRO A 281 17.73 16.85 17.04
N LEU A 282 18.61 16.94 18.06
CA LEU A 282 19.66 15.94 18.34
C LEU A 282 19.06 14.53 18.30
N MET A 283 19.35 13.80 17.23
CA MET A 283 18.82 12.46 16.99
C MET A 283 19.56 11.48 17.90
N THR A 284 18.97 11.17 19.05
CA THR A 284 19.56 10.17 19.95
C THR A 284 19.44 8.77 19.35
N GLN A 285 20.41 7.91 19.67
CA GLN A 285 20.43 6.53 19.20
C GLN A 285 19.16 5.74 19.57
N GLY A 286 18.58 6.03 20.74
CA GLY A 286 17.31 5.43 21.16
C GLY A 286 16.12 5.81 20.27
N VAL A 287 16.10 7.03 19.73
CA VAL A 287 15.06 7.47 18.78
C VAL A 287 15.26 6.78 17.44
N MET A 288 16.50 6.68 16.96
CA MET A 288 16.85 6.00 15.71
C MET A 288 16.41 4.52 15.72
N VAL A 289 16.73 3.78 16.80
CA VAL A 289 16.31 2.37 16.94
C VAL A 289 14.79 2.23 16.92
N LYS A 290 14.06 3.17 17.55
CA LYS A 290 12.59 3.18 17.51
C LYS A 290 12.05 3.46 16.11
N LEU A 291 12.71 4.33 15.34
CA LEU A 291 12.35 4.59 13.94
C LEU A 291 12.60 3.37 13.05
N TYR A 292 13.71 2.66 13.25
CA TYR A 292 14.00 1.42 12.54
C TYR A 292 12.97 0.32 12.88
N ALA A 293 12.64 0.17 14.16
CA ALA A 293 11.59 -0.76 14.59
C ALA A 293 10.23 -0.39 14.00
N TRP A 294 9.90 0.90 13.95
CA TRP A 294 8.69 1.39 13.29
C TRP A 294 8.68 1.06 11.79
N ALA A 295 9.76 1.36 11.07
CA ALA A 295 9.87 1.10 9.64
C ALA A 295 9.72 -0.40 9.32
N ARG A 296 10.36 -1.26 10.13
CA ARG A 296 10.17 -2.73 10.09
C ARG A 296 8.71 -3.14 10.28
N ASN A 297 8.00 -2.52 11.23
CA ASN A 297 6.60 -2.83 11.52
C ASN A 297 5.63 -2.45 10.39
N VAL A 298 5.97 -1.40 9.63
CA VAL A 298 5.20 -0.86 8.50
C VAL A 298 5.51 -1.60 7.17
N SER A 299 6.53 -2.47 7.17
CA SER A 299 7.14 -3.16 6.02
C SER A 299 8.06 -2.25 5.20
N TRP A 300 9.28 -2.73 4.97
CA TRP A 300 10.29 -2.06 4.14
C TRP A 300 9.80 -1.79 2.72
N SER A 301 8.98 -2.69 2.17
CA SER A 301 8.38 -2.55 0.83
C SER A 301 7.40 -1.39 0.71
N SER A 302 6.90 -0.87 1.83
CA SER A 302 5.94 0.24 1.86
C SER A 302 6.62 1.61 1.90
N ILE A 303 7.95 1.64 2.08
CA ILE A 303 8.77 2.84 2.17
C ILE A 303 9.53 2.94 0.84
N CYS A 304 9.42 4.08 0.15
CA CYS A 304 10.17 4.26 -1.08
C CYS A 304 11.68 4.33 -0.79
N LEU A 305 12.50 4.00 -1.78
CA LEU A 305 13.96 4.03 -1.65
C LEU A 305 14.49 5.38 -1.12
N LEU A 306 13.91 6.50 -1.56
CA LEU A 306 14.30 7.83 -1.09
C LEU A 306 14.19 7.98 0.44
N HIS A 307 13.01 7.68 1.01
CA HIS A 307 12.80 7.76 2.45
C HIS A 307 13.57 6.71 3.24
N LEU A 308 13.81 5.53 2.64
CA LEU A 308 14.62 4.50 3.25
C LEU A 308 16.09 4.94 3.34
N ARG A 309 16.61 5.61 2.30
CA ARG A 309 17.92 6.26 2.30
C ARG A 309 18.01 7.39 3.31
N SER A 310 17.00 8.26 3.39
CA SER A 310 16.94 9.30 4.43
C SER A 310 16.93 8.69 5.84
N LEU A 311 16.20 7.60 6.04
CA LEU A 311 16.18 6.91 7.32
C LEU A 311 17.55 6.32 7.68
N ALA A 312 18.24 5.71 6.72
CA ALA A 312 19.58 5.16 6.90
C ALA A 312 20.70 6.22 6.87
N SER A 313 20.43 7.46 6.43
CA SER A 313 21.43 8.51 6.57
C SER A 313 21.58 8.98 8.03
N LEU A 314 20.70 8.55 8.93
CA LEU A 314 20.80 8.85 10.36
C LEU A 314 21.99 8.15 11.03
N ASP A 315 22.43 6.98 10.54
CA ASP A 315 23.62 6.28 11.04
C ASP A 315 24.78 6.24 10.02
N LEU A 316 24.48 6.08 8.74
CA LEU A 316 25.49 5.94 7.68
C LEU A 316 25.88 7.28 7.04
N GLY A 317 25.19 8.38 7.37
CA GLY A 317 25.34 9.66 6.70
C GLY A 317 25.08 9.56 5.19
N ASP A 318 25.86 10.30 4.41
CA ASP A 318 25.65 10.42 2.96
C ASP A 318 25.89 9.12 2.19
N ILE A 319 26.61 8.15 2.77
CA ILE A 319 26.89 6.85 2.16
C ILE A 319 25.58 6.07 1.92
N ALA A 320 24.55 6.29 2.75
CA ALA A 320 23.25 5.66 2.59
C ALA A 320 22.64 5.88 1.20
N PHE A 321 22.91 7.03 0.56
CA PHE A 321 22.34 7.35 -0.75
C PHE A 321 22.94 6.55 -1.90
N LEU A 322 24.09 5.92 -1.69
CA LEU A 322 24.74 5.03 -2.66
C LEU A 322 24.19 3.61 -2.60
N TRP A 323 23.49 3.25 -1.52
CA TRP A 323 23.06 1.88 -1.29
C TRP A 323 21.73 1.55 -1.97
N SER A 324 21.61 0.30 -2.38
CA SER A 324 20.37 -0.33 -2.83
C SER A 324 19.37 -0.50 -1.67
N GLN A 325 18.11 -0.78 -2.01
CA GLN A 325 17.08 -1.03 -1.00
C GLN A 325 17.44 -2.22 -0.11
N GLU A 326 17.97 -3.28 -0.70
CA GLU A 326 18.34 -4.53 -0.04
C GLU A 326 19.51 -4.33 0.94
N GLU A 327 20.53 -3.56 0.55
CA GLU A 327 21.69 -3.23 1.40
C GLU A 327 21.26 -2.44 2.64
N ILE A 328 20.39 -1.44 2.45
CA ILE A 328 19.87 -0.63 3.55
C ILE A 328 19.05 -1.49 4.52
N ILE A 329 18.14 -2.32 3.99
CA ILE A 329 17.33 -3.21 4.83
C ILE A 329 18.22 -4.16 5.64
N ALA A 330 19.19 -4.81 4.98
CA ALA A 330 20.09 -5.74 5.65
C ALA A 330 20.88 -5.07 6.79
N HIS A 331 21.34 -3.84 6.58
CA HIS A 331 22.06 -3.09 7.60
C HIS A 331 21.18 -2.68 8.77
N VAL A 332 20.00 -2.12 8.50
CA VAL A 332 19.05 -1.72 9.55
C VAL A 332 18.59 -2.94 10.36
N GLU A 333 18.35 -4.08 9.70
CA GLU A 333 18.02 -5.32 10.40
C GLU A 333 19.16 -5.83 11.27
N LYS A 334 20.41 -5.68 10.83
CA LYS A 334 21.58 -6.01 11.64
C LYS A 334 21.63 -5.19 12.93
N ILE A 335 21.37 -3.88 12.87
CA ILE A 335 21.32 -2.98 14.03
C ILE A 335 20.18 -3.38 14.97
N LEU A 336 19.00 -3.70 14.44
CA LEU A 336 17.86 -4.13 15.24
C LEU A 336 18.09 -5.46 15.96
N LEU A 337 18.89 -6.36 15.38
CA LEU A 337 19.17 -7.68 15.94
C LEU A 337 20.31 -7.68 16.97
N HIS A 338 21.36 -6.91 16.73
CA HIS A 338 22.59 -6.95 17.54
C HIS A 338 22.69 -5.78 18.53
N GLY A 339 21.69 -4.89 18.54
CA GLY A 339 21.80 -3.59 19.18
C GLY A 339 22.77 -2.69 18.44
N PRO A 340 22.87 -1.41 18.84
CA PRO A 340 23.93 -0.56 18.35
C PRO A 340 25.26 -1.15 18.79
N THR A 341 25.97 -1.79 17.86
CA THR A 341 27.35 -2.15 18.10
C THR A 341 28.13 -0.86 18.33
N ASP A 342 28.94 -0.79 19.37
CA ASP A 342 29.96 0.26 19.51
C ASP A 342 30.90 0.16 18.29
N ILE A 343 30.58 0.87 17.21
CA ILE A 343 31.47 1.02 16.06
C ILE A 343 32.51 2.07 16.45
N THR A 344 33.36 1.76 17.43
CA THR A 344 34.52 2.55 17.84
C THR A 344 35.72 2.35 16.89
N GLY A 345 35.45 2.08 15.61
CA GLY A 345 36.47 1.64 14.65
C GLY A 345 36.55 2.39 13.33
N VAL A 346 35.68 3.38 13.07
CA VAL A 346 35.81 4.24 11.88
C VAL A 346 35.76 5.69 12.33
N GLY A 347 36.95 6.25 12.53
CA GLY A 347 37.12 7.65 12.90
C GLY A 347 36.66 8.62 11.81
N VAL A 348 35.98 9.67 12.27
CA VAL A 348 36.10 11.06 11.83
C VAL A 348 35.86 11.33 10.34
N ILE A 349 34.65 11.80 10.02
CA ILE A 349 34.46 13.11 9.36
C ILE A 349 33.27 13.82 10.03
N LEU A 350 33.48 14.37 11.22
CA LEU A 350 32.75 15.57 11.65
C LEU A 350 33.68 16.75 11.34
N ASN A 351 33.60 17.24 10.11
CA ASN A 351 34.29 18.46 9.72
C ASN A 351 33.35 19.65 9.96
N LYS A 352 33.79 20.49 10.91
CA LYS A 352 33.66 21.94 10.93
C LYS A 352 32.25 22.53 10.97
N PHE A 353 31.80 22.82 12.20
CA PHE A 353 31.37 24.18 12.49
C PHE A 353 32.17 24.73 13.68
N SER A 354 32.61 25.97 13.46
CA SER A 354 33.58 26.73 14.25
C SER A 354 33.13 26.93 15.69
N SER A 355 34.08 26.72 16.60
CA SER A 355 34.06 27.23 17.97
C SER A 355 34.06 28.76 17.96
N SER A 356 32.89 29.37 17.88
CA SER A 356 32.68 30.79 18.20
C SER A 356 31.18 31.07 18.28
N GLU A 357 30.56 30.77 19.43
CA GLU A 357 29.38 31.45 20.01
C GLU A 357 28.76 30.59 21.13
N LEU A 358 29.47 30.51 22.26
CA LEU A 358 28.88 30.17 23.56
C LEU A 358 29.39 31.18 24.59
N ALA A 359 28.78 32.36 24.54
CA ALA A 359 28.82 33.34 25.62
C ALA A 359 27.60 34.24 25.47
N LEU A 360 26.47 33.87 26.08
CA LEU A 360 25.57 34.78 26.81
C LEU A 360 24.30 34.07 27.28
N CYS A 361 24.09 34.17 28.60
CA CYS A 361 22.88 33.94 29.38
C CYS A 361 22.64 32.51 29.91
N MET A 362 23.05 32.37 31.18
CA MET A 362 22.32 31.81 32.34
C MET A 362 21.34 30.66 32.11
#